data_AF-A0A7C4I765-F1
#
_entry.id   AF-A0A7C4I765-F1
#
_cell.length_a   1.000
_cell.length_b   1.000
_cell.length_c   1.000
_cell.angle_alpha   90.00
_cell.angle_beta   90.00
_cell.angle_gamma   90.00
#
_symmetry.space_group_name_H-M   'P 1'
#
loop_
_entity.id
_entity.type
_entity.pdbx_description
1 polymer ?
#
loop_
_entity_poly.entity_id
_entity_poly.type
_entity_poly.pdbx_seq_one_letter_code
_entity_poly.pdbx_strand_id
1 'polypeptide(L)'
;MAEPSVRTGVALLGTGVLIALLGYMLSLFVHGILWLVPVGFVFMFDAGPALAAFGLGWIISALHPLRKWYLYSLIAGVVISAAGFAASWSMPLNQEIWSYQQLMMTLAWSVGPSLVLSAVVASIVINRRVSKAGIVLQRNMHEDEMDVVLILALYLPFITLVTNLNFYLRYVLPVAVTWLVWHLFADKLSTWLLKRQAVAGAILVAAEPPKTEETTIFNVASRSYYPMAFGLGVTTTVASVLDLLGINLFGEDPFSASANAAFISILAIALGSLYVGPVLWLFEDCGIRVFNPVRKILTEPKIHSLADEMIEIYTFIFSPIGLTFSVADGDLVLALILLAFIVHLLFTVSMTSTYLYLKFSVNKHLWKVVRRLEMEGLLTQKPL
;
A
#
# COMPACT_ATOMS: atom_id res chain seq x y z
N MET A 1 10.35 -24.38 0.22
CA MET A 1 9.81 -23.75 -0.99
C MET A 1 10.91 -23.76 -2.05
N ALA A 2 10.59 -24.23 -3.26
CA ALA A 2 11.54 -24.33 -4.37
C ALA A 2 11.93 -22.93 -4.90
N GLU A 3 13.09 -22.85 -5.55
CA GLU A 3 13.57 -21.61 -6.17
C GLU A 3 12.65 -21.15 -7.30
N PRO A 4 12.52 -19.82 -7.51
CA PRO A 4 12.12 -19.30 -8.80
C PRO A 4 13.03 -19.92 -9.86
N SER A 5 12.47 -20.81 -10.67
CA SER A 5 13.20 -21.48 -11.73
C SER A 5 12.37 -21.38 -13.00
N VAL A 6 13.04 -21.10 -14.11
CA VAL A 6 12.39 -21.02 -15.42
C VAL A 6 11.68 -22.34 -15.73
N ARG A 7 12.26 -23.48 -15.35
CA ARG A 7 11.66 -24.80 -15.55
C ARG A 7 10.33 -24.96 -14.81
N THR A 8 10.26 -24.57 -13.54
CA THR A 8 9.02 -24.61 -12.75
C THR A 8 7.99 -23.63 -13.32
N GLY A 9 8.41 -22.42 -13.69
CA GLY A 9 7.53 -21.42 -14.26
C GLY A 9 6.94 -21.84 -15.61
N VAL A 10 7.75 -22.44 -16.50
CA VAL A 10 7.29 -23.00 -17.79
C VAL A 10 6.34 -24.17 -17.59
N ALA A 11 6.59 -25.04 -16.61
CA ALA A 11 5.66 -26.13 -16.29
C ALA A 11 4.30 -25.59 -15.84
N LEU A 12 4.27 -24.62 -14.91
CA LEU A 12 3.04 -23.98 -14.44
C LEU A 12 2.30 -23.27 -15.58
N LEU A 13 3.04 -22.54 -16.43
CA LEU A 13 2.48 -21.88 -17.61
C LEU A 13 1.84 -22.88 -18.56
N GLY A 14 2.55 -23.95 -18.91
CA GLY A 14 2.05 -25.01 -19.79
C GLY A 14 0.82 -25.71 -19.21
N THR A 15 0.81 -26.04 -17.91
CA THR A 15 -0.35 -26.62 -17.24
C THR A 15 -1.54 -25.66 -17.25
N GLY A 16 -1.34 -24.37 -16.99
CA GLY A 16 -2.42 -23.38 -17.03
C GLY A 16 -3.04 -23.23 -18.42
N VAL A 17 -2.21 -23.19 -19.47
CA VAL A 17 -2.68 -23.18 -20.87
C VAL A 17 -3.46 -24.46 -21.20
N LEU A 18 -2.98 -25.63 -20.78
CA LEU A 18 -3.70 -26.89 -20.99
C LEU A 18 -5.06 -26.90 -20.29
N ILE A 19 -5.16 -26.40 -19.06
CA ILE A 19 -6.42 -26.28 -18.32
C ILE A 19 -7.38 -25.33 -19.04
N ALA A 20 -6.91 -24.17 -19.52
CA ALA A 20 -7.73 -23.24 -20.28
C ALA A 20 -8.24 -23.85 -21.59
N LEU A 21 -7.38 -24.58 -22.32
CA LEU A 21 -7.76 -25.30 -23.54
C LEU A 21 -8.76 -26.42 -23.25
N LEU A 22 -8.61 -27.16 -22.14
CA LEU A 22 -9.59 -28.14 -21.68
C LEU A 22 -10.93 -27.49 -21.38
N GLY A 23 -10.94 -26.33 -20.71
CA GLY A 23 -12.17 -25.55 -20.47
C GLY A 23 -12.87 -25.11 -21.76
N TYR A 24 -12.09 -24.62 -22.73
CA TYR A 24 -12.61 -24.26 -24.05
C TYR A 24 -13.17 -25.48 -24.80
N MET A 25 -12.44 -26.59 -24.83
CA MET A 25 -12.93 -27.83 -25.46
C MET A 25 -14.20 -28.32 -24.79
N LEU A 26 -14.27 -28.33 -23.45
CA LEU A 26 -15.48 -28.67 -22.70
C LEU A 26 -16.65 -27.75 -23.07
N SER A 27 -16.41 -26.45 -23.29
CA SER A 27 -17.44 -25.49 -23.71
C SER A 27 -18.00 -25.78 -25.11
N LEU A 28 -17.20 -26.36 -26.02
CA LEU A 28 -17.63 -26.74 -27.36
C LEU A 28 -18.51 -28.01 -27.37
N PHE A 29 -18.37 -28.89 -26.38
CA PHE A 29 -19.18 -30.12 -26.25
C PHE A 29 -20.55 -29.88 -25.58
N VAL A 30 -20.89 -28.63 -25.20
CA VAL A 30 -22.12 -28.26 -24.46
C VAL A 30 -23.34 -28.15 -25.38
N HIS A 31 -23.64 -29.20 -26.13
CA HIS A 31 -25.00 -29.38 -26.69
C HIS A 31 -25.79 -30.49 -25.98
N GLY A 32 -25.39 -30.92 -24.77
CA GLY A 32 -26.15 -31.96 -24.05
C GLY A 32 -25.92 -32.20 -22.55
N ILE A 33 -24.95 -31.57 -21.87
CA ILE A 33 -24.66 -31.89 -20.45
C ILE A 33 -24.51 -30.60 -19.61
N LEU A 34 -25.63 -30.12 -19.06
CA LEU A 34 -25.74 -28.89 -18.25
C LEU A 34 -24.82 -28.84 -17.00
N TRP A 35 -24.37 -30.00 -16.50
CA TRP A 35 -23.60 -30.12 -15.26
C TRP A 35 -22.10 -29.81 -15.43
N LEU A 36 -21.58 -29.85 -16.67
CA LEU A 36 -20.16 -29.57 -16.98
C LEU A 36 -19.91 -28.10 -17.33
N VAL A 37 -20.97 -27.31 -17.56
CA VAL A 37 -20.89 -25.88 -17.89
C VAL A 37 -20.11 -25.08 -16.84
N PRO A 38 -20.34 -25.25 -15.52
CA PRO A 38 -19.59 -24.52 -14.51
C PRO A 38 -18.09 -24.85 -14.52
N VAL A 39 -17.73 -26.11 -14.76
CA VAL A 39 -16.33 -26.57 -14.79
C VAL A 39 -15.59 -26.02 -16.00
N GLY A 40 -16.21 -26.04 -17.18
CA GLY A 40 -15.64 -25.45 -18.40
C GLY A 40 -15.37 -23.95 -18.24
N PHE A 41 -16.31 -23.21 -17.62
CA PHE A 41 -16.15 -21.79 -17.33
C PHE A 41 -15.02 -21.51 -16.33
N VAL A 42 -14.94 -22.26 -15.23
CA VAL A 42 -13.85 -22.09 -14.24
C VAL A 42 -12.48 -22.37 -14.86
N PHE A 43 -12.37 -23.43 -15.67
CA PHE A 43 -11.10 -23.77 -16.31
C PHE A 43 -10.67 -22.74 -17.35
N MET A 44 -11.62 -22.21 -18.14
CA MET A 44 -11.35 -21.26 -19.20
C MET A 44 -11.07 -19.83 -18.68
N PHE A 45 -11.79 -19.38 -17.66
CA PHE A 45 -11.79 -17.96 -17.24
C PHE A 45 -11.15 -17.69 -15.88
N ASP A 46 -10.85 -18.72 -15.10
CA ASP A 46 -10.28 -18.56 -13.76
C ASP A 46 -9.01 -19.42 -13.55
N ALA A 47 -9.16 -20.72 -13.33
CA ALA A 47 -8.04 -21.58 -12.90
C ALA A 47 -6.91 -21.70 -13.94
N GLY A 48 -7.26 -21.85 -15.22
CA GLY A 48 -6.28 -21.91 -16.32
C GLY A 48 -5.49 -20.60 -16.47
N PRO A 49 -6.17 -19.46 -16.68
CA PRO A 49 -5.53 -18.14 -16.75
C PRO A 49 -4.73 -17.78 -15.48
N ALA A 50 -5.24 -18.08 -14.28
CA ALA A 50 -4.55 -17.81 -13.02
C ALA A 50 -3.22 -18.56 -12.94
N LEU A 51 -3.24 -19.87 -13.22
CA LEU A 51 -2.05 -20.71 -13.16
C LEU A 51 -1.04 -20.31 -14.24
N ALA A 52 -1.50 -19.97 -15.44
CA ALA A 52 -0.64 -19.51 -16.53
C ALA A 52 0.05 -18.18 -16.18
N ALA A 53 -0.72 -17.23 -15.64
CA ALA A 53 -0.23 -15.92 -15.19
C ALA A 53 0.76 -16.06 -14.02
N PHE A 54 0.46 -16.91 -13.05
CA PHE A 54 1.37 -17.21 -11.93
C PHE A 54 2.70 -17.78 -12.45
N GLY A 55 2.64 -18.73 -13.40
CA GLY A 55 3.81 -19.30 -14.06
C GLY A 55 4.66 -18.27 -14.80
N LEU A 56 4.02 -17.36 -15.55
CA LEU A 56 4.68 -16.24 -16.22
C LEU A 56 5.40 -15.32 -15.21
N GLY A 57 4.71 -14.95 -14.13
CA GLY A 57 5.32 -14.15 -13.06
C GLY A 57 6.52 -14.84 -12.38
N TRP A 58 6.49 -16.17 -12.31
CA TRP A 58 7.55 -17.01 -11.75
C TRP A 58 8.78 -17.06 -12.67
N ILE A 59 8.55 -17.15 -13.98
CA ILE A 59 9.62 -17.07 -15.00
C ILE A 59 10.32 -15.71 -14.92
N ILE A 60 9.54 -14.61 -14.93
CA ILE A 60 10.09 -13.25 -14.84
C ILE A 60 10.95 -13.09 -13.58
N SER A 61 10.47 -13.62 -12.45
CA SER A 61 11.23 -13.58 -11.19
C SER A 61 12.50 -14.44 -11.19
N ALA A 62 12.55 -15.48 -12.03
CA ALA A 62 13.71 -16.37 -12.17
C ALA A 62 14.78 -15.82 -13.13
N LEU A 63 14.42 -14.91 -14.03
CA LEU A 63 15.34 -14.26 -14.96
C LEU A 63 16.24 -13.28 -14.18
N HIS A 64 17.38 -13.77 -13.68
CA HIS A 64 18.34 -13.07 -12.81
C HIS A 64 17.82 -12.79 -11.37
N PRO A 65 17.88 -13.78 -10.46
CA PRO A 65 17.36 -13.65 -9.09
C PRO A 65 18.09 -12.62 -8.22
N LEU A 66 19.27 -12.14 -8.65
CA LEU A 66 20.03 -11.07 -8.00
C LEU A 66 19.54 -9.66 -8.37
N ARG A 67 18.64 -9.55 -9.33
CA ARG A 67 17.94 -8.32 -9.72
C ARG A 67 16.48 -8.45 -9.31
N LYS A 68 15.83 -7.34 -8.95
CA LYS A 68 14.44 -7.33 -8.46
C LYS A 68 13.40 -7.51 -9.58
N TRP A 69 13.56 -8.52 -10.46
CA TRP A 69 12.65 -8.72 -11.61
C TRP A 69 11.22 -9.11 -11.21
N TYR A 70 11.03 -9.68 -10.01
CA TYR A 70 9.69 -9.93 -9.47
C TYR A 70 8.83 -8.66 -9.42
N LEU A 71 9.44 -7.47 -9.36
CA LEU A 71 8.73 -6.19 -9.42
C LEU A 71 8.01 -5.98 -10.77
N TYR A 72 8.51 -6.55 -11.88
CA TYR A 72 7.82 -6.45 -13.18
C TYR A 72 6.53 -7.27 -13.17
N SER A 73 6.57 -8.46 -12.60
CA SER A 73 5.38 -9.29 -12.38
C SER A 73 4.38 -8.59 -11.47
N LEU A 74 4.86 -7.94 -10.41
CA LEU A 74 4.03 -7.15 -9.51
C LEU A 74 3.32 -6.02 -10.26
N ILE A 75 4.07 -5.22 -11.02
CA ILE A 75 3.51 -4.10 -11.79
C ILE A 75 2.51 -4.58 -12.84
N ALA A 76 2.88 -5.61 -13.61
CA ALA A 76 1.99 -6.17 -14.61
C ALA A 76 0.69 -6.65 -13.95
N GLY A 77 0.78 -7.33 -12.80
CA GLY A 77 -0.37 -7.79 -12.04
C GLY A 77 -1.28 -6.65 -11.59
N VAL A 78 -0.71 -5.61 -10.97
CA VAL A 78 -1.48 -4.44 -10.51
C VAL A 78 -2.15 -3.71 -11.68
N VAL A 79 -1.40 -3.44 -12.76
CA VAL A 79 -1.93 -2.74 -13.95
C VAL A 79 -3.03 -3.56 -14.61
N ILE A 80 -2.85 -4.87 -14.77
CA ILE A 80 -3.86 -5.75 -15.38
C ILE A 80 -5.11 -5.83 -14.51
N SER A 81 -4.98 -6.02 -13.19
CA SER A 81 -6.12 -6.03 -12.27
C SER A 81 -6.91 -4.72 -12.35
N ALA A 82 -6.19 -3.59 -12.27
CA ALA A 82 -6.80 -2.28 -12.24
C ALA A 82 -7.48 -1.90 -13.57
N ALA A 83 -6.85 -2.22 -14.70
CA ALA A 83 -7.40 -1.98 -16.03
C ALA A 83 -8.61 -2.87 -16.30
N GLY A 84 -8.54 -4.15 -15.94
CA GLY A 84 -9.66 -5.08 -16.07
C GLY A 84 -10.87 -4.62 -15.26
N PHE A 85 -10.64 -4.17 -14.02
CA PHE A 85 -11.70 -3.64 -13.17
C PHE A 85 -12.34 -2.37 -13.75
N ALA A 86 -11.54 -1.37 -14.13
CA ALA A 86 -12.02 -0.12 -14.72
C ALA A 86 -12.82 -0.33 -16.02
N ALA A 87 -12.32 -1.21 -16.88
CA ALA A 87 -12.98 -1.55 -18.15
C ALA A 87 -14.28 -2.33 -17.92
N SER A 88 -14.33 -3.22 -16.92
CA SER A 88 -15.53 -4.00 -16.62
C SER A 88 -16.71 -3.14 -16.14
N TRP A 89 -16.45 -2.03 -15.46
CA TRP A 89 -17.47 -1.13 -14.91
C TRP A 89 -18.00 -0.10 -15.92
N SER A 90 -17.21 0.23 -16.95
CA SER A 90 -17.56 1.27 -17.94
C SER A 90 -18.42 0.76 -19.10
N MET A 91 -18.74 -0.52 -19.15
CA MET A 91 -19.52 -1.11 -20.24
C MET A 91 -20.99 -1.34 -19.85
N PRO A 92 -21.96 -0.74 -20.56
CA PRO A 92 -23.38 -0.97 -20.30
C PRO A 92 -23.77 -2.43 -20.61
N LEU A 93 -24.62 -3.02 -19.76
CA LEU A 93 -25.11 -4.40 -19.80
C LEU A 93 -25.92 -4.80 -21.06
N ASN A 94 -26.03 -3.95 -22.07
CA ASN A 94 -26.82 -4.23 -23.25
C ASN A 94 -25.99 -4.79 -24.42
N GLN A 95 -26.15 -6.11 -24.56
CA GLN A 95 -26.16 -6.95 -25.77
C GLN A 95 -24.86 -7.09 -26.61
N GLU A 96 -24.48 -8.36 -26.84
CA GLU A 96 -23.42 -8.92 -27.71
C GLU A 96 -21.94 -8.82 -27.28
N ILE A 97 -21.63 -8.34 -26.07
CA ILE A 97 -20.24 -8.12 -25.56
C ILE A 97 -19.78 -9.20 -24.55
N TRP A 98 -20.35 -10.40 -24.59
CA TRP A 98 -20.11 -11.42 -23.54
C TRP A 98 -18.63 -11.83 -23.42
N SER A 99 -17.92 -11.93 -24.54
CA SER A 99 -16.49 -12.34 -24.56
C SER A 99 -15.54 -11.26 -24.02
N TYR A 100 -15.78 -9.98 -24.31
CA TYR A 100 -14.94 -8.90 -23.81
C TYR A 100 -15.13 -8.66 -22.32
N GLN A 101 -16.38 -8.69 -21.84
CA GLN A 101 -16.65 -8.55 -20.41
C GLN A 101 -16.06 -9.72 -19.61
N GLN A 102 -16.17 -10.96 -20.14
CA GLN A 102 -15.50 -12.13 -19.56
C GLN A 102 -13.98 -11.98 -19.56
N LEU A 103 -13.39 -11.50 -20.66
CA LEU A 103 -11.95 -11.24 -20.73
C LEU A 103 -11.51 -10.21 -19.66
N MET A 104 -12.22 -9.09 -19.54
CA MET A 104 -11.91 -8.07 -18.53
C MET A 104 -12.08 -8.61 -17.10
N MET A 105 -13.10 -9.43 -16.85
CA MET A 105 -13.27 -10.12 -15.57
C MET A 105 -12.14 -11.12 -15.29
N THR A 106 -11.70 -11.90 -16.27
CA THR A 106 -10.54 -12.80 -16.14
C THR A 106 -9.26 -12.02 -15.84
N LEU A 107 -9.05 -10.87 -16.49
CA LEU A 107 -7.92 -10.00 -16.22
C LEU A 107 -7.96 -9.44 -14.78
N ALA A 108 -9.14 -8.96 -14.35
CA ALA A 108 -9.35 -8.37 -13.04
C ALA A 108 -9.21 -9.38 -11.89
N TRP A 109 -9.84 -10.55 -12.02
CA TRP A 109 -10.07 -11.49 -10.91
C TRP A 109 -9.14 -12.70 -10.92
N SER A 110 -8.53 -13.03 -12.04
CA SER A 110 -7.68 -14.23 -12.17
C SER A 110 -6.23 -13.88 -12.51
N VAL A 111 -5.98 -13.21 -13.65
CA VAL A 111 -4.63 -12.97 -14.16
C VAL A 111 -3.85 -11.98 -13.29
N GLY A 112 -4.44 -10.80 -13.02
CA GLY A 112 -3.78 -9.76 -12.26
C GLY A 112 -3.39 -10.18 -10.83
N PRO A 113 -4.33 -10.71 -10.01
CA PRO A 113 -4.03 -11.20 -8.67
C PRO A 113 -2.99 -12.33 -8.65
N SER A 114 -3.00 -13.21 -9.66
CA SER A 114 -2.03 -14.32 -9.76
C SER A 114 -0.61 -13.83 -10.04
N LEU A 115 -0.45 -12.78 -10.85
CA LEU A 115 0.84 -12.13 -11.09
C LEU A 115 1.37 -11.45 -9.83
N VAL A 116 0.50 -10.76 -9.09
CA VAL A 116 0.84 -10.16 -7.79
C VAL A 116 1.30 -11.24 -6.81
N LEU A 117 0.53 -12.33 -6.68
CA LEU A 117 0.84 -13.42 -5.76
C LEU A 117 2.17 -14.11 -6.14
N SER A 118 2.42 -14.30 -7.43
CA SER A 118 3.70 -14.81 -7.95
C SER A 118 4.87 -13.91 -7.56
N ALA A 119 4.73 -12.60 -7.72
CA ALA A 119 5.75 -11.63 -7.34
C ALA A 119 6.04 -11.63 -5.82
N VAL A 120 4.99 -11.69 -4.99
CA VAL A 120 5.13 -11.74 -3.53
C VAL A 120 5.86 -12.99 -3.09
N VAL A 121 5.45 -14.16 -3.59
CA VAL A 121 6.12 -15.44 -3.25
C VAL A 121 7.57 -15.41 -3.70
N ALA A 122 7.85 -14.93 -4.92
CA ALA A 122 9.21 -14.78 -5.40
C ALA A 122 10.05 -13.84 -4.52
N SER A 123 9.51 -12.69 -4.14
CA SER A 123 10.18 -11.73 -3.24
C SER A 123 10.54 -12.36 -1.89
N ILE A 124 9.64 -13.14 -1.29
CA ILE A 124 9.90 -13.84 -0.01
C ILE A 124 11.05 -14.84 -0.16
N VAL A 125 11.02 -15.64 -1.24
CA VAL A 125 12.06 -16.66 -1.49
C VAL A 125 13.42 -16.00 -1.76
N ILE A 126 13.46 -14.92 -2.54
CA ILE A 126 14.68 -14.15 -2.84
C ILE A 126 15.22 -13.50 -1.56
N ASN A 127 14.40 -12.80 -0.78
CA ASN A 127 14.85 -12.12 0.46
C ASN A 127 15.44 -13.12 1.47
N ARG A 128 14.82 -14.28 1.65
CA ARG A 128 15.37 -15.34 2.52
C ARG A 128 16.75 -15.80 2.09
N ARG A 129 17.05 -15.80 0.79
CA ARG A 129 18.36 -16.21 0.25
C ARG A 129 19.40 -15.14 0.38
N VAL A 130 19.04 -13.92 0.01
CA VAL A 130 19.87 -12.72 0.15
C VAL A 130 20.34 -12.58 1.60
N SER A 131 19.41 -12.73 2.55
CA SER A 131 19.72 -12.76 3.99
C SER A 131 20.66 -13.90 4.38
N LYS A 132 20.43 -15.14 3.91
CA LYS A 132 21.31 -16.29 4.21
C LYS A 132 22.70 -16.16 3.59
N ALA A 133 22.81 -15.55 2.42
CA ALA A 133 24.06 -15.43 1.68
C ALA A 133 24.82 -14.14 1.99
N GLY A 134 24.23 -13.20 2.74
CA GLY A 134 24.81 -11.88 3.02
C GLY A 134 25.02 -11.04 1.76
N ILE A 135 24.30 -11.32 0.68
CA ILE A 135 24.44 -10.62 -0.60
C ILE A 135 23.60 -9.35 -0.54
N VAL A 136 24.12 -8.24 -1.06
CA VAL A 136 23.32 -7.02 -1.27
C VAL A 136 22.71 -7.10 -2.67
N LEU A 137 21.38 -7.00 -2.75
CA LEU A 137 20.67 -6.95 -4.04
C LEU A 137 21.06 -5.68 -4.79
N GLN A 138 21.44 -5.83 -6.06
CA GLN A 138 21.68 -4.67 -6.91
C GLN A 138 20.36 -4.03 -7.29
N ARG A 139 20.30 -2.70 -7.17
CA ARG A 139 19.17 -1.89 -7.63
C ARG A 139 18.99 -2.07 -9.14
N ASN A 140 17.77 -2.36 -9.56
CA ASN A 140 17.42 -2.34 -10.98
C ASN A 140 17.33 -0.88 -11.47
N MET A 141 17.86 -0.62 -12.66
CA MET A 141 17.90 0.71 -13.29
C MET A 141 16.51 1.32 -13.51
N HIS A 142 15.47 0.49 -13.56
CA HIS A 142 14.09 0.92 -13.79
C HIS A 142 13.24 1.01 -12.51
N GLU A 143 13.81 0.84 -11.31
CA GLU A 143 13.03 0.84 -10.07
C GLU A 143 12.23 2.13 -9.86
N ASP A 144 12.78 3.28 -10.27
CA ASP A 144 12.10 4.57 -10.07
C ASP A 144 10.91 4.76 -11.02
N GLU A 145 11.03 4.36 -12.29
CA GLU A 145 9.90 4.36 -13.23
C GLU A 145 8.84 3.34 -12.82
N MET A 146 9.29 2.19 -12.33
CA MET A 146 8.44 1.11 -11.82
C MET A 146 7.57 1.57 -10.64
N ASP A 147 8.16 2.31 -9.70
CA ASP A 147 7.43 2.89 -8.57
C ASP A 147 6.36 3.89 -9.03
N VAL A 148 6.68 4.75 -10.01
CA VAL A 148 5.70 5.70 -10.58
C VAL A 148 4.55 4.97 -11.25
N VAL A 149 4.84 3.95 -12.07
CA VAL A 149 3.81 3.18 -12.77
C VAL A 149 2.89 2.48 -11.77
N LEU A 150 3.44 1.90 -10.69
CA LEU A 150 2.64 1.23 -9.68
C LEU A 150 1.71 2.20 -8.94
N ILE A 151 2.18 3.41 -8.65
CA ILE A 151 1.36 4.47 -8.05
C ILE A 151 0.24 4.89 -9.01
N LEU A 152 0.56 5.12 -10.28
CA LEU A 152 -0.45 5.50 -11.28
C LEU A 152 -1.49 4.39 -11.50
N ALA A 153 -1.09 3.12 -11.40
CA ALA A 153 -1.99 1.99 -11.52
C ALA A 153 -3.06 1.97 -10.41
N LEU A 154 -2.77 2.53 -9.22
CA LEU A 154 -3.77 2.68 -8.15
C LEU A 154 -4.88 3.67 -8.51
N TYR A 155 -4.63 4.62 -9.42
CA TYR A 155 -5.65 5.57 -9.87
C TYR A 155 -6.48 5.04 -11.05
N LEU A 156 -6.00 4.00 -11.71
CA LEU A 156 -6.59 3.47 -12.93
C LEU A 156 -8.04 2.97 -12.77
N PRO A 157 -8.46 2.38 -11.63
CA PRO A 157 -9.87 2.07 -11.34
C PRO A 157 -10.78 3.30 -11.38
N PHE A 158 -10.25 4.50 -11.13
CA PHE A 158 -10.99 5.77 -11.15
C PHE A 158 -10.87 6.52 -12.48
N ILE A 159 -10.29 5.92 -13.52
CA ILE A 159 -10.07 6.62 -14.79
C ILE A 159 -11.36 7.14 -15.44
N THR A 160 -12.46 6.41 -15.22
CA THR A 160 -13.81 6.77 -15.68
C THR A 160 -14.38 7.99 -14.94
N LEU A 161 -13.81 8.33 -13.78
CA LEU A 161 -14.20 9.46 -12.94
C LEU A 161 -13.28 10.67 -13.15
N VAL A 162 -12.32 10.63 -14.08
CA VAL A 162 -11.36 11.74 -14.31
C VAL A 162 -12.07 13.02 -14.74
N THR A 163 -13.25 12.95 -15.38
CA THR A 163 -14.05 14.14 -15.71
C THR A 163 -14.89 14.65 -14.54
N ASN A 164 -14.98 13.90 -13.44
CA ASN A 164 -15.80 14.23 -12.28
C ASN A 164 -14.98 15.07 -11.27
N LEU A 165 -15.48 16.25 -10.91
CA LEU A 165 -14.86 17.10 -9.88
C LEU A 165 -14.65 16.36 -8.55
N ASN A 166 -15.54 15.44 -8.18
CA ASN A 166 -15.44 14.65 -6.97
C ASN A 166 -14.20 13.76 -6.95
N PHE A 167 -13.71 13.28 -8.10
CA PHE A 167 -12.47 12.51 -8.17
C PHE A 167 -11.28 13.36 -7.72
N TYR A 168 -11.16 14.57 -8.25
CA TYR A 168 -10.08 15.48 -7.87
C TYR A 168 -10.17 15.89 -6.40
N LEU A 169 -11.38 16.23 -5.92
CA LEU A 169 -11.57 16.64 -4.52
C LEU A 169 -11.30 15.52 -3.52
N ARG A 170 -11.56 14.25 -3.87
CA ARG A 170 -11.42 13.11 -2.95
C ARG A 170 -10.08 12.41 -3.03
N TYR A 171 -9.38 12.46 -4.16
CA TYR A 171 -8.16 11.65 -4.36
C TYR A 171 -6.93 12.46 -4.76
N VAL A 172 -7.07 13.52 -5.56
CA VAL A 172 -5.91 14.29 -6.04
C VAL A 172 -5.57 15.44 -5.09
N LEU A 173 -6.57 16.24 -4.72
CA LEU A 173 -6.40 17.38 -3.83
C LEU A 173 -5.88 16.96 -2.44
N PRO A 174 -6.40 15.88 -1.80
CA PRO A 174 -5.88 15.46 -0.51
C PRO A 174 -4.42 15.01 -0.58
N VAL A 175 -4.00 14.34 -1.67
CA VAL A 175 -2.58 14.00 -1.88
C VAL A 175 -1.73 15.25 -1.99
N ALA A 176 -2.15 16.22 -2.81
CA ALA A 176 -1.41 17.47 -2.99
C ALA A 176 -1.29 18.25 -1.68
N VAL A 177 -2.40 18.37 -0.91
CA VAL A 177 -2.43 19.05 0.38
C VAL A 177 -1.57 18.32 1.40
N THR A 178 -1.72 17.00 1.54
CA THR A 178 -0.94 16.17 2.47
C THR A 178 0.55 16.32 2.18
N TRP A 179 0.95 16.11 0.92
CA TRP A 179 2.34 16.27 0.50
C TRP A 179 2.86 17.68 0.74
N LEU A 180 2.10 18.73 0.42
CA LEU A 180 2.51 20.11 0.62
C LEU A 180 2.71 20.44 2.11
N VAL A 181 1.79 20.01 2.97
CA VAL A 181 1.91 20.17 4.42
C VAL A 181 3.16 19.46 4.94
N TRP A 182 3.37 18.22 4.52
CA TRP A 182 4.56 17.45 4.87
C TRP A 182 5.85 18.12 4.37
N HIS A 183 5.86 18.61 3.14
CA HIS A 183 7.01 19.26 2.51
C HIS A 183 7.38 20.59 3.20
N LEU A 184 6.40 21.34 3.72
CA LEU A 184 6.63 22.68 4.27
C LEU A 184 6.87 22.72 5.78
N PHE A 185 6.39 21.71 6.51
CA PHE A 185 6.32 21.76 7.97
C PHE A 185 7.03 20.62 8.70
N ALA A 186 7.34 19.49 8.05
CA ALA A 186 7.93 18.34 8.75
C ALA A 186 9.27 18.69 9.42
N ASP A 187 10.18 19.35 8.71
CA ASP A 187 11.47 19.78 9.27
C ASP A 187 11.30 20.72 10.47
N LYS A 188 10.42 21.73 10.36
CA LYS A 188 10.15 22.72 11.42
C LYS A 188 9.57 22.04 12.66
N LEU A 189 8.60 21.15 12.49
CA LEU A 189 7.93 20.48 13.60
C LEU A 189 8.87 19.51 14.30
N SER A 190 9.62 18.69 13.55
CA SER A 190 10.63 17.79 14.13
C SER A 190 11.69 18.55 14.93
N THR A 191 12.23 19.65 14.40
CA THR A 191 13.20 20.46 15.16
C THR A 191 12.58 21.09 16.40
N TRP A 192 11.34 21.61 16.31
CA TRP A 192 10.66 22.20 17.46
C TRP A 192 10.44 21.20 18.59
N LEU A 193 10.00 19.97 18.26
CA LEU A 193 9.80 18.90 19.24
C LEU A 193 11.11 18.49 19.93
N LEU A 194 12.19 18.29 19.15
CA LEU A 194 13.50 17.95 19.70
C LEU A 194 14.04 19.08 20.60
N LYS A 195 13.90 20.33 20.17
CA LYS A 195 14.27 21.50 20.98
C LYS A 195 13.48 21.56 22.28
N ARG A 196 12.18 21.30 22.24
CA ARG A 196 11.33 21.27 23.44
C ARG A 196 11.81 20.21 24.44
N GLN A 197 12.22 19.02 23.96
CA GLN A 197 12.81 17.99 24.81
C GLN A 197 14.15 18.45 25.40
N ALA A 198 15.00 19.10 24.61
CA ALA A 198 16.27 19.64 25.09
C ALA A 198 16.08 20.72 26.18
N VAL A 199 15.14 21.65 25.97
CA VAL A 199 14.79 22.69 26.96
C VAL A 199 14.21 22.07 28.24
N ALA A 200 13.49 20.95 28.14
CA ALA A 200 13.02 20.18 29.29
C ALA A 200 14.14 19.41 30.02
N GLY A 201 15.40 19.56 29.60
CA GLY A 201 16.57 18.95 30.24
C GLY A 201 17.04 17.63 29.63
N ALA A 202 16.49 17.22 28.49
CA ALA A 202 16.95 16.02 27.79
C ALA A 202 18.24 16.30 26.99
N ILE A 203 19.19 15.37 27.00
CA ILE A 203 20.44 15.52 26.24
C ILE A 203 20.25 14.83 24.88
N LEU A 204 20.36 15.60 23.80
CA LEU A 204 20.30 15.07 22.43
C LEU A 204 21.69 14.65 21.96
N VAL A 205 21.82 13.42 21.49
CA VAL A 205 23.09 12.83 21.05
C VAL A 205 22.98 12.41 19.60
N ALA A 206 23.94 12.81 18.77
CA ALA A 206 24.14 12.24 17.44
C ALA A 206 24.77 10.85 17.61
N ALA A 207 23.94 9.80 17.67
CA ALA A 207 24.38 8.45 17.96
C ALA A 207 24.74 7.66 16.69
N GLU A 208 24.04 7.93 15.59
CA GLU A 208 24.22 7.31 14.28
C GLU A 208 24.27 8.39 13.20
N PRO A 209 24.97 8.15 12.07
CA PRO A 209 24.86 9.02 10.91
C PRO A 209 23.42 8.99 10.36
N PRO A 210 22.94 10.08 9.76
CA PRO A 210 21.62 10.12 9.14
C PRO A 210 21.49 9.02 8.07
N LYS A 211 20.43 8.23 8.14
CA LYS A 211 20.13 7.20 7.15
C LYS A 211 19.42 7.86 5.98
N THR A 212 20.05 7.87 4.81
CA THR A 212 19.38 8.27 3.57
C THR A 212 18.43 7.15 3.18
N GLU A 213 17.12 7.40 3.25
CA GLU A 213 16.14 6.40 2.86
C GLU A 213 16.16 6.13 1.35
N GLU A 214 16.04 4.84 0.99
CA GLU A 214 15.80 4.44 -0.39
C GLU A 214 14.31 4.57 -0.72
N THR A 215 14.02 5.25 -1.84
CA THR A 215 12.69 5.27 -2.46
C THR A 215 12.45 3.95 -3.19
N THR A 216 12.20 2.89 -2.44
CA THR A 216 11.76 1.61 -3.02
C THR A 216 10.29 1.37 -2.71
N ILE A 217 9.58 0.67 -3.59
CA ILE A 217 8.15 0.37 -3.40
C ILE A 217 7.82 -0.27 -2.05
N PHE A 218 8.70 -1.12 -1.53
CA PHE A 218 8.48 -1.77 -0.24
C PHE A 218 8.60 -0.78 0.91
N ASN A 219 9.57 0.13 0.84
CA ASN A 219 9.71 1.19 1.84
C ASN A 219 8.53 2.17 1.76
N VAL A 220 8.12 2.56 0.55
CA VAL A 220 6.95 3.42 0.36
C VAL A 220 5.69 2.74 0.91
N ALA A 221 5.48 1.46 0.61
CA ALA A 221 4.34 0.70 1.11
C ALA A 221 4.37 0.54 2.63
N SER A 222 5.52 0.18 3.23
CA SER A 222 5.65 0.05 4.69
C SER A 222 5.44 1.38 5.41
N ARG A 223 5.95 2.48 4.85
CA ARG A 223 5.77 3.83 5.40
C ARG A 223 4.34 4.34 5.18
N SER A 224 3.67 3.96 4.09
CA SER A 224 2.28 4.36 3.82
C SER A 224 1.25 3.77 4.79
N TYR A 225 1.60 2.72 5.52
CA TYR A 225 0.78 2.18 6.59
C TYR A 225 0.48 3.22 7.69
N TYR A 226 1.47 4.02 8.10
CA TYR A 226 1.33 4.99 9.20
C TYR A 226 0.22 6.02 8.98
N PRO A 227 0.22 6.79 7.86
CA PRO A 227 -0.89 7.72 7.58
C PRO A 227 -2.21 6.97 7.42
N MET A 228 -2.23 5.79 6.80
CA MET A 228 -3.46 5.02 6.63
C MET A 228 -4.08 4.59 7.97
N ALA A 229 -3.25 4.07 8.88
CA ALA A 229 -3.66 3.70 10.24
C ALA A 229 -4.17 4.90 11.02
N PHE A 230 -3.47 6.03 10.94
CA PHE A 230 -3.92 7.26 11.56
C PHE A 230 -5.28 7.74 11.04
N GLY A 231 -5.48 7.75 9.72
CA GLY A 231 -6.75 8.17 9.12
C GLY A 231 -7.92 7.29 9.58
N LEU A 232 -7.73 5.98 9.58
CA LEU A 232 -8.71 5.01 10.06
C LEU A 232 -8.98 5.18 11.56
N GLY A 233 -7.92 5.26 12.37
CA GLY A 233 -8.00 5.45 13.82
C GLY A 233 -8.84 6.66 14.19
N VAL A 234 -8.51 7.82 13.63
CA VAL A 234 -9.27 9.07 13.81
C VAL A 234 -10.73 8.91 13.38
N THR A 235 -10.97 8.32 12.21
CA THR A 235 -12.34 8.12 11.71
C THR A 235 -13.16 7.25 12.64
N THR A 236 -12.61 6.14 13.13
CA THR A 236 -13.31 5.30 14.10
C THR A 236 -13.53 5.97 15.43
N THR A 237 -12.56 6.73 15.95
CA THR A 237 -12.76 7.50 17.19
C THR A 237 -13.89 8.52 17.03
N VAL A 238 -13.91 9.25 15.91
CA VAL A 238 -14.97 10.23 15.61
C VAL A 238 -16.31 9.53 15.47
N ALA A 239 -16.37 8.40 14.75
CA ALA A 239 -17.58 7.61 14.60
C ALA A 239 -18.13 7.13 15.96
N SER A 240 -17.28 6.56 16.81
CA SER A 240 -17.68 6.09 18.14
C SER A 240 -18.18 7.24 19.04
N VAL A 241 -17.54 8.41 18.99
CA VAL A 241 -17.99 9.58 19.77
C VAL A 241 -19.35 10.08 19.27
N LEU A 242 -19.58 10.09 17.96
CA LEU A 242 -20.84 10.58 17.39
C LEU A 242 -21.98 9.58 17.58
N ASP A 243 -21.69 8.29 17.55
CA ASP A 243 -22.64 7.23 17.90
C ASP A 243 -23.09 7.34 19.37
N LEU A 244 -22.17 7.63 20.30
CA LEU A 244 -22.50 7.95 21.70
C LEU A 244 -23.43 9.16 21.86
N LEU A 245 -23.43 10.08 20.89
CA LEU A 245 -24.31 11.26 20.85
C LEU A 245 -25.62 11.01 20.08
N GLY A 246 -25.85 9.77 19.61
CA GLY A 246 -27.02 9.39 18.82
C GLY A 246 -27.01 9.94 17.38
N ILE A 247 -25.83 10.31 16.86
CA ILE A 247 -25.65 10.84 15.52
C ILE A 247 -25.07 9.75 14.62
N ASN A 248 -25.91 9.17 13.76
CA ASN A 248 -25.46 8.20 12.75
C ASN A 248 -24.71 8.94 11.63
N LEU A 249 -23.38 8.85 11.65
CA LEU A 249 -22.50 9.49 10.67
C LEU A 249 -22.56 8.84 9.29
N PHE A 250 -22.87 7.54 9.27
CA PHE A 250 -22.86 6.70 8.10
C PHE A 250 -24.31 6.30 7.84
N GLY A 251 -24.87 6.74 6.70
CA GLY A 251 -26.27 6.48 6.33
C GLY A 251 -26.55 4.99 6.08
N GLU A 252 -27.76 4.67 5.61
CA GLU A 252 -28.23 3.28 5.47
C GLU A 252 -27.54 2.49 4.34
N ASP A 253 -26.95 3.14 3.34
CA ASP A 253 -26.27 2.43 2.24
C ASP A 253 -24.81 2.04 2.59
N PRO A 254 -24.45 0.75 2.58
CA PRO A 254 -23.13 0.27 2.99
C PRO A 254 -21.96 0.82 2.18
N PHE A 255 -22.16 1.04 0.88
CA PHE A 255 -21.13 1.59 0.00
C PHE A 255 -20.91 3.07 0.24
N SER A 256 -21.99 3.85 0.37
CA SER A 256 -21.91 5.27 0.73
C SER A 256 -21.29 5.46 2.12
N ALA A 257 -21.67 4.64 3.09
CA ALA A 257 -21.09 4.63 4.44
C ALA A 257 -19.58 4.42 4.40
N SER A 258 -19.13 3.38 3.69
CA SER A 258 -17.70 3.05 3.52
C SER A 258 -16.93 4.13 2.76
N ALA A 259 -17.54 4.73 1.73
CA ALA A 259 -16.93 5.83 0.98
C ALA A 259 -16.79 7.10 1.83
N ASN A 260 -17.78 7.40 2.70
CA ASN A 260 -17.72 8.53 3.62
C ASN A 260 -16.67 8.31 4.72
N ALA A 261 -16.59 7.10 5.27
CA ALA A 261 -15.54 6.73 6.22
C ALA A 261 -14.14 6.89 5.60
N ALA A 262 -13.96 6.42 4.36
CA ALA A 262 -12.70 6.59 3.63
C ALA A 262 -12.39 8.08 3.38
N PHE A 263 -13.40 8.88 3.04
CA PHE A 263 -13.21 10.33 2.85
C PHE A 263 -12.79 11.04 4.14
N ILE A 264 -13.45 10.75 5.28
CA ILE A 264 -13.07 11.31 6.58
C ILE A 264 -11.65 10.88 6.95
N SER A 265 -11.29 9.62 6.69
CA SER A 265 -9.92 9.12 6.90
C SER A 265 -8.89 9.87 6.06
N ILE A 266 -9.20 10.15 4.79
CA ILE A 266 -8.34 10.94 3.89
C ILE A 266 -8.19 12.38 4.39
N LEU A 267 -9.27 13.00 4.88
CA LEU A 267 -9.20 14.32 5.48
C LEU A 267 -8.35 14.31 6.76
N ALA A 268 -8.53 13.30 7.62
CA ALA A 268 -7.71 13.14 8.82
C ALA A 268 -6.23 12.99 8.46
N ILE A 269 -5.91 12.20 7.43
CA ILE A 269 -4.55 12.10 6.88
C ILE A 269 -4.03 13.49 6.49
N ALA A 270 -4.75 14.23 5.66
CA ALA A 270 -4.29 15.53 5.18
C ALA A 270 -4.06 16.55 6.31
N LEU A 271 -4.88 16.51 7.36
CA LEU A 271 -4.84 17.48 8.46
C LEU A 271 -3.85 17.10 9.57
N GLY A 272 -3.65 15.81 9.86
CA GLY A 272 -2.97 15.37 11.09
C GLY A 272 -1.79 14.42 10.90
N SER A 273 -1.66 13.77 9.74
CA SER A 273 -0.64 12.71 9.55
C SER A 273 0.81 13.18 9.58
N LEU A 274 1.05 14.50 9.53
CA LEU A 274 2.38 15.10 9.66
C LEU A 274 3.15 14.54 10.87
N TYR A 275 2.43 14.35 11.98
CA TYR A 275 2.99 13.96 13.26
C TYR A 275 3.40 12.48 13.33
N VAL A 276 2.65 11.62 12.65
CA VAL A 276 2.80 10.16 12.69
C VAL A 276 3.49 9.57 11.46
N GLY A 277 3.56 10.34 10.37
CA GLY A 277 4.32 9.98 9.17
C GLY A 277 5.68 10.70 9.17
N PRO A 278 5.82 11.82 8.44
CA PRO A 278 7.10 12.50 8.26
C PRO A 278 7.93 12.77 9.51
N VAL A 279 7.31 13.22 10.61
CA VAL A 279 8.03 13.55 11.84
C VAL A 279 8.62 12.30 12.49
N LEU A 280 7.85 11.22 12.54
CA LEU A 280 8.28 9.94 13.09
C LEU A 280 9.42 9.36 12.24
N TRP A 281 9.27 9.36 10.92
CA TRP A 281 10.32 8.88 9.99
C TRP A 281 11.62 9.69 10.17
N LEU A 282 11.51 11.02 10.28
CA LEU A 282 12.69 11.86 10.55
C LEU A 282 13.36 11.55 11.88
N PHE A 283 12.62 11.18 12.93
CA PHE A 283 13.20 10.78 14.23
C PHE A 283 13.94 9.45 14.15
N GLU A 284 13.39 8.48 13.41
CA GLU A 284 14.04 7.20 13.18
C GLU A 284 15.33 7.37 12.35
N ASP A 285 15.26 8.18 11.30
CA ASP A 285 16.30 8.27 10.26
C ASP A 285 17.40 9.30 10.57
N CYS A 286 17.14 10.29 11.43
CA CYS A 286 18.15 11.32 11.74
C CYS A 286 19.34 10.82 12.58
N GLY A 287 19.23 9.63 13.18
CA GLY A 287 20.27 9.06 14.05
C GLY A 287 20.45 9.80 15.39
N ILE A 288 19.57 10.75 15.70
CA ILE A 288 19.54 11.48 16.97
C ILE A 288 18.86 10.60 18.02
N ARG A 289 19.44 10.54 19.22
CA ARG A 289 18.90 9.80 20.36
C ARG A 289 18.83 10.72 21.58
N VAL A 290 17.83 10.47 22.42
CA VAL A 290 17.63 11.19 23.68
C VAL A 290 18.30 10.40 24.79
N PHE A 291 19.29 10.99 25.44
CA PHE A 291 19.96 10.39 26.58
C PHE A 291 19.23 10.74 27.87
N ASN A 292 18.79 9.71 28.59
CA ASN A 292 18.25 9.85 29.94
C ASN A 292 19.38 9.66 30.97
N PRO A 293 19.83 10.71 31.67
CA PRO A 293 20.96 10.61 32.60
C PRO A 293 20.65 9.75 33.83
N VAL A 294 19.39 9.68 34.26
CA VAL A 294 18.96 8.90 35.42
C VAL A 294 19.01 7.40 35.12
N ARG A 295 18.51 7.00 33.95
CA ARG A 295 18.48 5.59 33.55
C ARG A 295 19.72 5.13 32.80
N LYS A 296 20.56 6.07 32.33
CA LYS A 296 21.73 5.84 31.45
C LYS A 296 21.37 5.09 30.16
N ILE A 297 20.18 5.36 29.61
CA ILE A 297 19.68 4.73 28.39
C ILE A 297 19.56 5.80 27.30
N LEU A 298 19.94 5.42 26.08
CA LEU A 298 19.66 6.16 24.86
C LEU A 298 18.35 5.64 24.27
N THR A 299 17.37 6.51 24.10
CA THR A 299 16.09 6.17 23.47
C THR A 299 15.89 6.99 22.21
N GLU A 300 15.07 6.46 21.30
CA GLU A 300 14.59 7.23 20.16
C GLU A 300 13.69 8.38 20.62
N PRO A 301 13.69 9.53 19.91
CA PRO A 301 12.73 10.58 20.18
C PRO A 301 11.33 10.05 19.92
N LYS A 302 10.45 10.15 20.91
CA LYS A 302 9.06 9.70 20.77
C LYS A 302 8.13 10.86 20.47
N ILE A 303 7.10 10.55 19.71
CA ILE A 303 5.94 11.43 19.55
C ILE A 303 4.98 11.24 20.74
N HIS A 304 3.91 12.04 20.79
CA HIS A 304 2.90 11.96 21.83
C HIS A 304 2.20 10.60 21.84
N SER A 305 1.97 10.02 23.03
CA SER A 305 1.43 8.66 23.19
C SER A 305 0.11 8.42 22.47
N LEU A 306 -0.80 9.40 22.49
CA LEU A 306 -2.08 9.30 21.78
C LEU A 306 -1.90 9.11 20.26
N ALA A 307 -0.89 9.75 19.67
CA ALA A 307 -0.61 9.60 18.25
C ALA A 307 0.04 8.24 17.94
N ASP A 308 0.86 7.73 18.86
CA ASP A 308 1.41 6.37 18.79
C ASP A 308 0.30 5.30 18.89
N GLU A 309 -0.68 5.47 19.79
CA GLU A 309 -1.82 4.55 19.93
C GLU A 309 -2.70 4.51 18.67
N MET A 310 -2.85 5.65 17.99
CA MET A 310 -3.64 5.74 16.74
C MET A 310 -3.00 5.03 15.55
N ILE A 311 -1.69 4.74 15.58
CA ILE A 311 -0.97 4.03 14.51
C ILE A 311 -0.67 2.56 14.86
N GLU A 312 -1.11 2.08 16.03
CA GLU A 312 -0.88 0.70 16.43
C GLU A 312 -1.54 -0.28 15.46
N ILE A 313 -0.82 -1.38 15.17
CA ILE A 313 -1.25 -2.44 14.25
C ILE A 313 -2.60 -3.02 14.63
N TYR A 314 -2.88 -3.12 15.94
CA TYR A 314 -4.18 -3.59 16.41
C TYR A 314 -5.30 -2.63 16.02
N THR A 315 -5.12 -1.32 16.23
CA THR A 315 -6.07 -0.29 15.80
C THR A 315 -6.27 -0.37 14.30
N PHE A 316 -5.19 -0.47 13.52
CA PHE A 316 -5.28 -0.58 12.06
C PHE A 316 -6.00 -1.83 11.55
N ILE A 317 -5.86 -2.98 12.21
CA ILE A 317 -6.53 -4.22 11.78
C ILE A 317 -7.99 -4.20 12.21
N PHE A 318 -8.27 -3.88 13.48
CA PHE A 318 -9.62 -3.99 14.03
C PHE A 318 -10.56 -2.87 13.61
N SER A 319 -10.05 -1.65 13.42
CA SER A 319 -10.85 -0.47 13.03
C SER A 319 -11.59 -0.65 11.69
N PRO A 320 -10.92 -0.94 10.57
CA PRO A 320 -11.60 -1.09 9.29
C PRO A 320 -12.43 -2.37 9.20
N ILE A 321 -12.01 -3.46 9.87
CA ILE A 321 -12.82 -4.69 9.96
C ILE A 321 -14.10 -4.41 10.74
N GLY A 322 -13.99 -3.83 11.93
CA GLY A 322 -15.16 -3.50 12.76
C GLY A 322 -16.13 -2.57 12.05
N LEU A 323 -15.61 -1.56 11.35
CA LEU A 323 -16.40 -0.62 10.56
C LEU A 323 -17.10 -1.30 9.38
N THR A 324 -16.42 -2.14 8.60
CA THR A 324 -17.05 -2.75 7.42
C THR A 324 -18.03 -3.85 7.80
N PHE A 325 -17.79 -4.57 8.90
CA PHE A 325 -18.73 -5.55 9.44
C PHE A 325 -19.99 -4.89 10.03
N SER A 326 -19.85 -3.77 10.73
CA SER A 326 -21.01 -3.04 11.27
C SER A 326 -21.86 -2.45 10.15
N VAL A 327 -21.22 -1.88 9.13
CA VAL A 327 -21.89 -1.29 7.97
C VAL A 327 -22.52 -2.35 7.04
N ALA A 328 -21.99 -3.58 7.05
CA ALA A 328 -22.54 -4.70 6.27
C ALA A 328 -23.62 -5.51 7.02
N ASP A 329 -24.06 -5.07 8.20
CA ASP A 329 -25.02 -5.79 9.04
C ASP A 329 -24.66 -7.27 9.28
N GLY A 330 -23.36 -7.59 9.35
CA GLY A 330 -22.86 -8.94 9.54
C GLY A 330 -22.76 -9.81 8.28
N ASP A 331 -23.07 -9.31 7.09
CA ASP A 331 -22.75 -10.01 5.82
C ASP A 331 -21.23 -10.02 5.60
N LEU A 332 -20.64 -11.20 5.75
CA LEU A 332 -19.20 -11.42 5.60
C LEU A 332 -18.69 -11.08 4.19
N VAL A 333 -19.46 -11.42 3.14
CA VAL A 333 -19.01 -11.21 1.75
C VAL A 333 -19.00 -9.72 1.44
N LEU A 334 -20.08 -9.03 1.82
CA LEU A 334 -20.17 -7.59 1.65
C LEU A 334 -19.10 -6.87 2.49
N ALA A 335 -18.89 -7.26 3.75
CA ALA A 335 -17.87 -6.68 4.62
C ALA A 335 -16.45 -6.80 4.03
N LEU A 336 -16.13 -7.93 3.39
CA LEU A 336 -14.83 -8.13 2.72
C LEU A 336 -14.69 -7.27 1.47
N ILE A 337 -15.76 -7.10 0.68
CA ILE A 337 -15.78 -6.20 -0.48
C ILE A 337 -15.56 -4.74 -0.03
N LEU A 338 -16.29 -4.30 0.99
CA LEU A 338 -16.18 -2.95 1.55
C LEU A 338 -14.80 -2.71 2.17
N LEU A 339 -14.22 -3.72 2.83
CA LEU A 339 -12.87 -3.66 3.37
C LEU A 339 -11.82 -3.47 2.26
N ALA A 340 -11.88 -4.29 1.21
CA ALA A 340 -10.99 -4.15 0.06
C ALA A 340 -11.13 -2.77 -0.59
N PHE A 341 -12.37 -2.27 -0.68
CA PHE A 341 -12.64 -0.93 -1.20
C PHE A 341 -12.01 0.17 -0.34
N ILE A 342 -12.27 0.21 0.97
CA ILE A 342 -11.71 1.21 1.88
C ILE A 342 -10.18 1.16 1.87
N VAL A 343 -9.60 -0.04 1.97
CA VAL A 343 -8.14 -0.22 1.93
C VAL A 343 -7.57 0.32 0.62
N HIS A 344 -8.18 -0.01 -0.53
CA HIS A 344 -7.71 0.51 -1.82
C HIS A 344 -7.79 2.06 -1.89
N LEU A 345 -8.88 2.67 -1.44
CA LEU A 345 -9.03 4.13 -1.44
C LEU A 345 -7.96 4.82 -0.59
N LEU A 346 -7.76 4.35 0.64
CA LEU A 346 -6.81 4.96 1.57
C LEU A 346 -5.37 4.69 1.20
N PHE A 347 -5.10 3.48 0.72
CA PHE A 347 -3.77 3.08 0.27
C PHE A 347 -3.35 3.93 -0.92
N THR A 348 -4.24 4.23 -1.86
CA THR A 348 -3.96 5.10 -3.02
C THR A 348 -3.46 6.49 -2.59
N VAL A 349 -4.18 7.16 -1.69
CA VAL A 349 -3.80 8.50 -1.20
C VAL A 349 -2.53 8.45 -0.34
N SER A 350 -2.47 7.49 0.59
CA SER A 350 -1.35 7.35 1.54
C SER A 350 -0.05 7.03 0.81
N MET A 351 -0.07 6.04 -0.09
CA MET A 351 1.09 5.59 -0.83
C MET A 351 1.61 6.68 -1.77
N THR A 352 0.72 7.40 -2.47
CA THR A 352 1.12 8.53 -3.33
C THR A 352 1.77 9.65 -2.51
N SER A 353 1.17 10.05 -1.38
CA SER A 353 1.70 11.12 -0.54
C SER A 353 3.07 10.74 0.06
N THR A 354 3.20 9.50 0.54
CA THR A 354 4.46 8.95 1.04
C THR A 354 5.53 8.92 -0.03
N TYR A 355 5.22 8.44 -1.23
CA TYR A 355 6.16 8.44 -2.35
C TYR A 355 6.69 9.84 -2.66
N LEU A 356 5.80 10.82 -2.81
CA LEU A 356 6.20 12.20 -3.10
C LEU A 356 7.07 12.80 -1.99
N TYR A 357 6.79 12.45 -0.73
CA TYR A 357 7.60 12.90 0.40
C TYR A 357 8.99 12.27 0.41
N LEU A 358 9.09 10.95 0.27
CA LEU A 358 10.36 10.24 0.26
C LEU A 358 11.22 10.66 -0.93
N LYS A 359 10.60 10.86 -2.10
CA LYS A 359 11.32 11.28 -3.31
C LYS A 359 11.84 12.71 -3.27
N PHE A 360 11.03 13.66 -2.78
CA PHE A 360 11.32 15.08 -2.94
C PHE A 360 11.69 15.82 -1.65
N SER A 361 11.44 15.26 -0.47
CA SER A 361 11.46 16.01 0.79
C SER A 361 12.38 15.42 1.85
N VAL A 362 12.36 14.11 2.07
CA VAL A 362 12.97 13.47 3.26
C VAL A 362 14.45 13.80 3.44
N ASN A 363 15.26 13.67 2.39
CA ASN A 363 16.71 13.91 2.46
C ASN A 363 17.04 15.36 2.80
N LYS A 364 16.29 16.31 2.21
CA LYS A 364 16.43 17.74 2.51
C LYS A 364 16.03 18.04 3.96
N HIS A 365 14.98 17.40 4.46
CA HIS A 365 14.51 17.59 5.82
C HIS A 365 15.47 17.01 6.85
N LEU A 366 15.98 15.79 6.64
CA LEU A 366 17.00 15.17 7.49
C LEU A 366 18.19 16.10 7.69
N TRP A 367 18.75 16.59 6.58
CA TRP A 367 19.89 17.50 6.63
C TRP A 367 19.57 18.80 7.36
N LYS A 368 18.40 19.40 7.10
CA LYS A 368 18.00 20.65 7.77
C LYS A 368 17.81 20.47 9.28
N VAL A 369 17.19 19.37 9.71
CA VAL A 369 16.93 19.10 11.13
C VAL A 369 18.26 18.96 11.88
N VAL A 370 19.17 18.13 11.37
CA VAL A 370 20.50 17.92 11.97
C VAL A 370 21.27 19.23 12.03
N ARG A 371 21.41 19.93 10.89
CA ARG A 371 22.15 21.18 10.80
C ARG A 371 21.60 22.26 11.73
N ARG A 372 20.26 22.36 11.87
CA ARG A 372 19.65 23.36 12.76
C ARG A 372 19.95 23.07 14.23
N LEU A 373 19.91 21.80 14.65
CA LEU A 373 20.25 21.42 16.03
C LEU A 373 21.74 21.62 16.34
N GLU A 374 22.61 21.34 15.37
CA GLU A 374 24.05 21.63 15.47
C GLU A 374 24.33 23.12 15.61
N MET A 375 23.73 23.95 14.74
CA MET A 375 23.90 25.41 14.77
C MET A 375 23.39 26.04 16.07
N GLU A 376 22.35 25.45 16.68
CA GLU A 376 21.80 25.90 17.96
C GLU A 376 22.57 25.33 19.18
N GLY A 377 23.61 24.51 18.96
CA GLY A 377 24.40 23.91 20.04
C GLY A 377 23.62 22.91 20.91
N LEU A 378 22.49 22.40 20.40
CA LEU A 378 21.62 21.46 21.11
C LEU A 378 22.01 20.00 20.88
N LEU A 379 22.89 19.73 19.92
CA LEU A 379 23.31 18.39 19.54
C LEU A 379 24.72 18.10 20.09
N THR A 380 24.81 17.09 20.95
CA THR A 380 26.10 16.60 21.46
C THR A 380 26.62 15.50 20.53
N GLN A 381 27.84 15.66 20.03
CA GLN A 381 28.52 14.58 19.32
C GLN A 381 28.93 13.49 20.31
N LYS A 382 28.70 12.23 19.98
CA LYS A 382 29.17 11.11 20.80
C LYS A 382 30.70 11.21 20.93
N PRO A 383 31.29 11.16 22.13
CA PRO A 383 32.72 10.95 22.24
C PRO A 383 33.02 9.58 21.59
N LEU A 384 33.97 9.57 20.66
CA LEU A 384 34.47 8.38 19.99
C LEU A 384 34.90 7.30 20.99
#